data_AF-A0A382IBK4-F1
#
_entry.id   AF-A0A382IBK4-F1
#
_cell.length_a   1.000
_cell.length_b   1.000
_cell.length_c   1.000
_cell.angle_alpha   90.00
_cell.angle_beta   90.00
_cell.angle_gamma   90.00
#
_symmetry.space_group_name_H-M   'P 1'
#
loop_
_entity.id
_entity.type
_entity.pdbx_description
1 polymer ?
#
loop_
_entity_poly.entity_id
_entity_poly.type
_entity_poly.pdbx_seq_one_letter_code
_entity_poly.pdbx_strand_id
1 'polypeptide(L)'
;MEINKDLNYSKNLFDNYFHTFIIAEAGSNWKCGSYEEDLNQAKKLIKIASKSGADAVKFQTYKANTVYADKAGKSEYLSSQGFTQGIN
;
A
#
# COMPACT_ATOMS: atom_id res chain seq x y z
N MET A 1 22.85 -14.82 -31.34
CA MET A 1 22.26 -15.55 -30.19
C MET A 1 20.76 -15.56 -30.43
N GLU A 2 20.23 -16.65 -30.98
CA GLU A 2 18.79 -16.76 -31.21
C GLU A 2 18.10 -16.93 -29.86
N ILE A 3 17.34 -15.91 -29.46
CA ILE A 3 16.49 -16.02 -28.29
C ILE A 3 15.30 -16.89 -28.72
N ASN A 4 15.30 -18.11 -28.21
CA ASN A 4 14.27 -19.11 -28.47
C ASN A 4 12.90 -18.54 -28.04
N LYS A 5 11.97 -18.38 -29.00
CA LYS A 5 10.66 -17.72 -28.81
C LYS A 5 9.65 -18.59 -28.05
N ASP A 6 10.03 -19.78 -27.62
CA ASP A 6 9.20 -20.72 -26.87
C ASP A 6 9.35 -20.59 -25.35
N LEU A 7 9.60 -19.37 -24.85
CA LEU A 7 9.46 -19.07 -23.43
C LEU A 7 7.98 -19.09 -23.09
N ASN A 8 7.51 -20.28 -22.72
CA ASN A 8 6.23 -20.52 -22.08
C ASN A 8 5.89 -19.33 -21.16
N TYR A 9 4.87 -18.55 -21.54
CA TYR A 9 4.23 -17.62 -20.62
C TYR A 9 3.83 -18.43 -19.40
N SER A 10 4.58 -18.28 -18.31
CA SER A 10 4.28 -19.02 -17.09
C SER A 10 2.85 -18.71 -16.70
N LYS A 11 2.05 -19.75 -16.40
CA LYS A 11 0.72 -19.59 -15.82
C LYS A 11 0.77 -18.86 -14.46
N ASN A 12 1.94 -18.84 -13.83
CA ASN A 12 2.17 -18.15 -12.58
C ASN A 12 2.63 -16.71 -12.85
N LEU A 13 1.86 -15.76 -12.32
CA LEU A 13 2.07 -14.32 -12.43
C LEU A 13 3.48 -13.87 -11.98
N PHE A 14 4.12 -14.63 -11.09
CA PHE A 14 5.42 -14.29 -10.50
C PHE A 14 6.63 -14.92 -11.19
N ASP A 15 6.42 -15.85 -12.14
CA ASP A 15 7.53 -16.62 -12.74
C ASP A 15 8.00 -16.02 -14.08
N ASN A 16 7.74 -14.72 -14.31
CA ASN A 16 8.26 -14.01 -15.47
C ASN A 16 9.61 -13.37 -15.15
N TYR A 17 10.70 -14.06 -15.51
CA TYR A 17 12.08 -13.60 -15.29
C TYR A 17 12.46 -12.32 -16.06
N PHE A 18 11.67 -11.91 -17.06
CA PHE A 18 11.90 -10.69 -17.84
C PHE A 18 11.07 -9.51 -17.34
N HIS A 19 10.19 -9.71 -16.37
CA HIS A 19 9.29 -8.69 -15.85
C HIS A 19 9.46 -8.53 -14.35
N THR A 20 9.90 -7.34 -13.93
CA THR A 20 9.89 -6.98 -12.51
C THR A 20 8.45 -6.71 -12.10
N PHE A 21 7.93 -7.50 -11.15
CA PHE A 21 6.58 -7.30 -10.61
C PHE A 21 6.51 -6.04 -9.75
N ILE A 22 5.73 -5.04 -10.17
CA ILE A 22 5.62 -3.74 -9.51
C ILE A 22 4.34 -3.68 -8.66
N ILE A 23 4.53 -3.45 -7.37
CA ILE A 23 3.45 -3.19 -6.42
C ILE A 23 3.41 -1.69 -6.12
N ALA A 24 2.33 -1.01 -6.52
CA ALA A 24 2.06 0.35 -6.10
C ALA A 24 1.64 0.36 -4.62
N GLU A 25 2.44 0.97 -3.76
CA GLU A 25 2.15 1.12 -2.34
C GLU A 25 1.16 2.28 -2.15
N ALA A 26 -0.08 1.99 -1.75
CA ALA A 26 -1.08 2.99 -1.42
C ALA A 26 -1.15 3.26 0.09
N GLY A 27 -0.65 2.35 0.92
CA GLY A 27 -0.59 2.53 2.37
C GLY A 27 -1.96 2.79 2.99
N SER A 28 -2.01 3.82 3.85
CA SER A 28 -3.23 4.38 4.42
C SER A 28 -3.76 5.59 3.64
N ASN A 29 -3.23 5.93 2.46
CA ASN A 29 -3.64 7.12 1.68
C ASN A 29 -5.07 7.04 1.12
N TRP A 30 -5.75 5.92 1.35
CA TRP A 30 -7.17 5.75 1.11
C TRP A 30 -8.04 6.37 2.20
N LYS A 31 -7.48 6.60 3.40
CA LYS A 31 -8.16 7.28 4.51
C LYS A 31 -8.16 8.79 4.26
N CYS A 32 -9.34 9.35 4.03
CA CYS A 32 -9.51 10.78 3.80
C CYS A 32 -10.76 11.40 4.42
N GLY A 33 -11.62 10.62 5.09
CA GLY A 33 -12.76 11.19 5.81
C GLY A 33 -13.79 10.16 6.23
N SER A 34 -15.02 10.37 5.78
CA SER A 34 -16.13 9.44 5.93
C SER A 34 -15.89 8.14 5.16
N TYR A 35 -16.67 7.11 5.48
CA TYR A 35 -16.60 5.81 4.80
C TYR A 35 -16.76 5.92 3.27
N GLU A 36 -17.67 6.79 2.81
CA GLU A 36 -17.90 7.00 1.37
C GLU A 36 -16.72 7.73 0.69
N GLU A 37 -16.13 8.71 1.37
CA GLU A 37 -14.93 9.40 0.89
C GLU A 37 -13.75 8.44 0.80
N ASP A 38 -13.55 7.63 1.85
CA ASP A 38 -12.52 6.58 1.90
C ASP A 38 -12.66 5.59 0.72
N LEU A 39 -13.89 5.14 0.44
CA LEU A 39 -14.17 4.21 -0.65
C LEU A 39 -13.91 4.85 -2.02
N ASN A 40 -14.31 6.11 -2.20
CA ASN A 40 -14.06 6.86 -3.43
C ASN A 40 -12.56 7.08 -3.67
N GLN A 41 -11.81 7.42 -2.62
CA GLN A 41 -10.36 7.59 -2.69
C GLN A 41 -9.65 6.26 -2.97
N ALA A 42 -10.04 5.16 -2.32
CA ALA A 42 -9.48 3.83 -2.60
C ALA A 42 -9.65 3.43 -4.07
N LYS A 43 -10.86 3.62 -4.64
CA LYS A 43 -11.14 3.35 -6.06
C LYS A 43 -10.28 4.23 -6.98
N LYS A 44 -10.07 5.50 -6.63
CA LYS A 44 -9.21 6.41 -7.38
C LYS A 44 -7.75 5.93 -7.38
N LEU A 45 -7.23 5.50 -6.23
CA LEU A 45 -5.88 4.97 -6.10
C LEU A 45 -5.68 3.70 -6.94
N ILE A 46 -6.63 2.76 -6.93
CA ILE A 46 -6.63 1.57 -7.81
C ILE A 46 -6.57 1.99 -9.28
N LYS A 47 -7.43 2.93 -9.69
CA LYS A 47 -7.50 3.40 -11.08
C LYS A 47 -6.20 4.07 -11.54
N ILE A 48 -5.54 4.83 -10.66
CA ILE A 48 -4.26 5.46 -10.96
C ILE A 48 -3.17 4.39 -11.09
N ALA A 49 -3.05 3.47 -10.12
CA ALA A 49 -2.06 2.39 -10.16
C ALA A 49 -2.18 1.55 -11.45
N SER A 50 -3.40 1.19 -11.84
CA SER A 50 -3.68 0.47 -13.08
C SER A 50 -3.27 1.28 -14.32
N LYS A 51 -3.60 2.57 -14.39
CA LYS A 51 -3.20 3.46 -15.50
C LYS A 51 -1.68 3.67 -15.57
N SER A 52 -1.00 3.60 -14.45
CA SER A 52 0.46 3.71 -14.35
C SER A 52 1.20 2.42 -14.71
N GLY A 53 0.48 1.31 -14.97
CA GLY A 53 1.08 0.03 -15.34
C GLY A 53 1.61 -0.79 -14.16
N ALA A 54 1.16 -0.52 -12.93
CA ALA A 54 1.48 -1.39 -11.80
C ALA A 54 0.74 -2.73 -11.92
N ASP A 55 1.41 -3.82 -11.56
CA ASP A 55 0.82 -5.17 -11.58
C ASP A 55 -0.14 -5.38 -10.42
N ALA A 56 0.12 -4.74 -9.28
CA ALA A 56 -0.75 -4.75 -8.11
C ALA A 56 -0.72 -3.41 -7.37
N VAL A 57 -1.73 -3.19 -6.54
CA VAL A 57 -1.77 -2.10 -5.56
C VAL A 57 -1.97 -2.68 -4.16
N LYS A 58 -1.17 -2.23 -3.19
CA LYS A 58 -1.22 -2.71 -1.81
C LYS A 58 -1.74 -1.63 -0.89
N PHE A 59 -2.81 -1.94 -0.17
CA PHE A 59 -3.33 -1.13 0.93
C PHE A 59 -2.84 -1.65 2.28
N GLN A 60 -2.79 -0.77 3.26
CA GLN A 60 -2.58 -1.14 4.66
C GLN A 60 -3.90 -0.99 5.41
N THR A 61 -4.27 -2.00 6.18
CA THR A 61 -5.39 -1.94 7.11
C THR A 61 -4.86 -1.70 8.51
N TYR A 62 -5.48 -0.77 9.23
CA TYR A 62 -5.10 -0.41 10.59
C TYR A 62 -6.30 -0.56 11.51
N LYS A 63 -6.09 -1.19 12.66
CA LYS A 63 -7.04 -1.23 13.77
C LYS A 63 -6.34 -0.65 14.98
N ALA A 64 -6.76 0.56 15.39
CA ALA A 64 -6.18 1.32 16.50
C ALA A 64 -5.97 0.50 17.76
N ASN A 65 -6.96 -0.31 18.08
CA ASN A 65 -7.02 -1.18 19.24
C ASN A 65 -6.17 -2.46 19.15
N THR A 66 -5.46 -2.72 18.05
CA THR A 66 -4.68 -3.97 17.89
C THR A 66 -3.21 -3.75 17.57
N VAL A 67 -2.81 -2.51 17.24
CA VAL A 67 -1.45 -2.22 16.78
C VAL A 67 -0.71 -1.29 17.74
N TYR A 68 -1.41 -0.39 18.44
CA TYR A 68 -0.77 0.35 19.52
C TYR A 68 -0.71 -0.50 20.78
N ALA A 69 0.49 -0.65 21.33
CA ALA A 69 0.69 -1.27 22.64
C ALA A 69 -0.10 -0.45 23.68
N ASP A 70 -0.88 -1.11 24.54
CA ASP A 70 -1.47 -0.48 25.71
C ASP A 70 -0.36 0.19 26.53
N LYS A 71 -0.23 1.52 26.43
CA LYS A 71 0.77 2.42 27.03
C LYS A 71 2.03 2.69 26.18
N ALA A 72 1.89 2.91 24.86
CA ALA A 72 3.02 3.30 23.99
C ALA A 72 3.70 4.63 24.37
N GLY A 73 3.15 5.40 25.32
CA GLY A 73 3.78 6.60 25.86
C GLY A 73 3.73 7.78 24.88
N LYS A 74 4.52 8.83 25.13
CA LYS A 74 4.61 9.98 24.20
C LYS A 74 5.68 9.70 23.16
N SER A 75 5.39 9.94 21.89
CA SER A 75 6.42 9.95 20.85
C SER A 75 7.18 11.27 20.88
N GLU A 76 8.50 11.20 21.00
CA GLU A 76 9.38 12.38 20.91
C GLU A 76 9.26 13.08 19.55
N TYR A 77 9.14 12.29 18.48
CA TYR A 77 8.93 12.80 17.12
C TYR A 77 7.64 13.63 17.02
N LEU A 78 6.52 13.09 17.51
CA LEU A 78 5.24 13.81 17.52
C LEU A 78 5.26 15.01 18.47
N SER A 79 5.93 14.89 19.61
CA SER A 79 6.08 15.97 20.58
C SER A 79 6.83 17.16 19.99
N SER A 80 7.88 16.91 19.19
CA SER A 80 8.61 17.96 18.47
C SER A 80 7.77 18.69 17.41
N GLN A 81 6.69 18.05 16.94
CA GLN A 81 5.73 18.62 15.98
C GLN A 81 4.49 19.24 16.68
N GLY A 82 4.52 19.36 18.01
CA GLY A 82 3.45 19.97 18.81
C GLY A 82 2.33 19.02 19.25
N PHE A 83 2.40 17.74 18.90
CA PHE A 83 1.43 16.73 19.31
C PHE A 83 1.87 16.11 20.64
N THR A 84 1.30 16.59 21.74
CA THR A 84 1.70 16.22 23.12
C THR A 84 0.86 15.11 23.75
N GLN A 85 -0.10 14.59 22.99
CA GLN A 85 -1.00 13.52 23.43
C GLN A 85 -0.23 12.19 23.51
N GLY A 86 -0.58 11.37 24.50
CA GLY A 86 -0.04 10.02 24.58
C GLY A 86 -0.45 9.24 23.34
N ILE A 87 0.44 8.39 22.83
CA ILE A 87 0.07 7.35 21.90
C ILE A 87 -0.71 6.32 22.72
N ASN A 88 -2.03 6.55 22.77
CA ASN A 88 -3.16 5.62 22.95
C ASN A 88 -4.46 6.39 23.17
#